data_AF-A0A382ITA5-F1
#
_entry.id   AF-A0A382ITA5-F1
#
_cell.length_a   1.000
_cell.length_b   1.000
_cell.length_c   1.000
_cell.angle_alpha   90.00
_cell.angle_beta   90.00
_cell.angle_gamma   90.00
#
_symmetry.space_group_name_H-M   'P 1'
#
loop_
_entity.id
_entity.type
_entity.pdbx_description
1 polymer ?
#
loop_
_entity_poly.entity_id
_entity_poly.type
_entity_poly.pdbx_seq_one_letter_code
_entity_poly.pdbx_strand_id
1 'polypeptide(L)'
;MTIKFCPLNLTSEEIIDYTPEWTGKRFGDGRPRVPDDILVRMRKVTTTQAWGVVRGHGYECAFEGGWMCTHPDEVLVGRALTAMYMPRRPVLRRVMETRGKKAGCVGDQI
;
A
#
# COMPACT_ATOMS: atom_id res chain seq x y z
N MET A 1 8.75 -15.30 12.71
CA MET A 1 9.35 -14.04 12.22
C MET A 1 9.50 -14.13 10.71
N THR A 2 8.87 -13.22 9.97
CA THR A 2 9.02 -13.13 8.52
C THR A 2 10.41 -12.62 8.20
N ILE A 3 11.17 -13.34 7.35
CA ILE A 3 12.52 -12.91 6.96
C ILE A 3 12.40 -11.64 6.11
N LYS A 4 12.99 -10.52 6.56
CA LYS A 4 13.06 -9.28 5.76
C LYS A 4 13.92 -9.51 4.51
N PHE A 5 13.28 -9.68 3.36
CA PHE A 5 13.97 -9.97 2.09
C PHE A 5 14.25 -8.71 1.24
N CYS A 6 13.51 -7.62 1.47
CA CYS A 6 13.63 -6.34 0.75
C CYS A 6 13.82 -5.18 1.74
N PRO A 7 14.59 -4.12 1.39
CA PRO A 7 14.60 -2.87 2.16
C PRO A 7 13.16 -2.32 2.30
N LEU A 8 12.81 -1.86 3.50
CA LEU A 8 11.50 -1.25 3.83
C LEU A 8 10.30 -2.20 3.93
N ASN A 9 10.54 -3.51 4.08
CA ASN A 9 9.48 -4.42 4.52
C ASN A 9 9.25 -4.25 6.04
N LEU A 10 8.09 -3.67 6.41
CA LEU A 10 7.68 -3.48 7.80
C LEU A 10 7.12 -4.77 8.39
N THR A 11 7.44 -5.07 9.65
CA THR A 11 6.79 -6.15 10.41
C THR A 11 5.35 -5.76 10.78
N SER A 12 4.57 -6.74 11.23
CA SER A 12 3.21 -6.48 11.70
C SER A 12 3.19 -5.51 12.87
N GLU A 13 4.16 -5.63 13.78
CA GLU A 13 4.30 -4.76 14.94
C GLU A 13 4.62 -3.32 14.51
N GLU A 14 5.59 -3.14 13.60
CA GLU A 14 5.93 -1.82 13.04
C GLU A 14 4.69 -1.16 12.37
N ILE A 15 3.88 -1.92 11.63
CA ILE A 15 2.66 -1.41 10.99
C ILE A 15 1.61 -0.97 12.03
N ILE A 16 1.45 -1.72 13.11
CA ILE A 16 0.51 -1.40 14.18
C ILE A 16 0.95 -0.11 14.89
N ASP A 17 2.25 0.02 15.19
CA ASP A 17 2.82 1.19 15.83
C ASP A 17 2.62 2.47 15.00
N TYR A 18 2.68 2.38 13.67
CA TYR A 18 2.41 3.53 12.78
C TYR A 18 0.92 3.85 12.58
N THR A 19 0.00 3.02 13.09
CA THR A 19 -1.45 3.23 12.92
C THR A 19 -2.19 3.14 14.25
N PRO A 20 -1.79 3.94 15.26
CA PRO A 20 -2.29 3.78 16.64
C PRO A 20 -3.78 4.14 16.78
N GLU A 21 -4.28 5.04 15.94
CA GLU A 21 -5.69 5.47 15.97
C GLU A 21 -6.66 4.42 15.43
N TRP A 22 -6.17 3.39 14.73
CA TRP A 22 -7.03 2.36 14.16
C TRP A 22 -7.40 1.28 15.18
N THR A 23 -8.67 1.27 15.57
CA THR A 23 -9.27 0.32 16.54
C THR A 23 -10.07 -0.81 15.88
N GLY A 24 -10.20 -0.79 14.55
CA GLY A 24 -10.95 -1.79 13.79
C GLY A 24 -10.19 -3.09 13.53
N LYS A 25 -10.80 -4.00 12.76
CA LYS A 25 -10.16 -5.25 12.33
C LYS A 25 -8.87 -4.95 11.54
N ARG A 26 -7.88 -5.82 11.67
CA ARG A 26 -6.61 -5.78 10.92
C ARG A 26 -6.44 -7.06 10.09
N PHE A 27 -5.60 -7.00 9.07
CA PHE A 27 -5.09 -8.18 8.39
C PHE A 27 -4.01 -8.88 9.24
N GLY A 28 -3.61 -10.09 8.85
CA GLY A 28 -2.59 -10.86 9.58
C GLY A 28 -1.20 -10.22 9.57
N ASP A 29 -0.96 -9.26 8.68
CA ASP A 29 0.25 -8.44 8.60
C ASP A 29 0.15 -7.11 9.38
N GLY A 30 -0.89 -6.94 10.20
CA GLY A 30 -1.09 -5.75 11.03
C GLY A 30 -1.77 -4.57 10.34
N ARG A 31 -1.95 -4.59 9.01
CA ARG A 31 -2.55 -3.47 8.28
C ARG A 31 -4.02 -3.25 8.67
N PRO A 32 -4.48 -2.00 8.82
CA PRO A 32 -5.89 -1.67 8.95
C PRO A 32 -6.75 -2.33 7.87
N ARG A 33 -7.76 -3.10 8.28
CA ARG A 33 -8.72 -3.72 7.37
C ARG A 33 -9.98 -2.87 7.31
N VAL A 34 -9.98 -1.90 6.40
CA VAL A 34 -11.17 -1.13 6.03
C VAL A 34 -12.26 -2.11 5.52
N PRO A 35 -13.50 -2.07 6.01
CA PRO A 35 -14.60 -2.91 5.52
C PRO A 35 -14.91 -2.77 4.01
N ASP A 36 -15.43 -3.83 3.39
CA ASP A 36 -15.75 -3.82 1.95
C ASP A 36 -16.91 -2.88 1.60
N ASP A 37 -17.87 -2.67 2.50
CA ASP A 37 -18.99 -1.75 2.28
C ASP A 37 -18.52 -0.30 2.06
N ILE A 38 -17.43 0.10 2.74
CA ILE A 38 -16.83 1.42 2.56
C ILE A 38 -16.30 1.55 1.13
N LEU A 39 -15.62 0.52 0.61
CA LEU A 39 -15.12 0.53 -0.75
C LEU A 39 -16.25 0.61 -1.78
N VAL A 40 -17.35 -0.11 -1.56
CA VAL A 40 -18.53 -0.06 -2.43
C VAL A 40 -19.15 1.34 -2.45
N ARG A 41 -19.30 1.98 -1.29
CA ARG A 41 -19.83 3.35 -1.19
C ARG A 41 -18.91 4.39 -1.82
N MET A 42 -17.60 4.23 -1.65
CA MET A 42 -16.59 5.14 -2.19
C MET A 42 -16.58 5.21 -3.72
N ARG A 43 -17.12 4.20 -4.43
CA ARG A 43 -17.29 4.27 -5.90
C ARG A 43 -18.21 5.41 -6.36
N LYS A 44 -19.04 5.95 -5.46
CA LYS A 44 -19.95 7.08 -5.73
C LYS A 44 -19.34 8.44 -5.36
N VAL A 45 -18.12 8.45 -4.83
CA VAL A 45 -17.45 9.65 -4.31
C VAL A 45 -16.39 10.10 -5.30
N THR A 46 -16.40 11.38 -5.65
CA THR A 46 -15.35 11.95 -6.51
C THR A 46 -14.05 12.14 -5.71
N THR A 47 -12.90 12.07 -6.38
CA THR A 47 -11.59 12.23 -5.74
C THR A 47 -11.46 13.57 -5.02
N THR A 48 -12.05 14.65 -5.56
CA THR A 48 -12.04 15.99 -4.95
C THR A 48 -12.88 16.06 -3.67
N GLN A 49 -14.03 15.38 -3.62
CA GLN A 49 -14.83 15.30 -2.39
C GLN A 49 -14.06 14.54 -1.29
N ALA A 50 -13.46 13.41 -1.65
CA ALA A 50 -12.64 12.64 -0.71
C ALA A 50 -11.45 13.45 -0.20
N TRP A 51 -10.77 14.18 -1.10
CA TRP A 51 -9.67 15.08 -0.77
C TRP A 51 -10.10 16.20 0.19
N GLY A 52 -11.25 16.83 -0.04
CA GLY A 52 -11.79 17.86 0.84
C GLY A 52 -11.98 17.38 2.28
N VAL A 53 -12.47 16.15 2.47
CA VAL A 53 -12.64 15.55 3.80
C VAL A 53 -11.30 15.33 4.48
N VAL A 54 -10.35 14.65 3.84
CA VAL A 54 -9.05 14.34 4.49
C VAL A 54 -8.22 15.60 4.74
N ARG A 55 -8.30 16.59 3.84
CA ARG A 55 -7.67 17.90 4.06
C ARG A 55 -8.25 18.61 5.27
N GLY A 56 -9.57 18.55 5.47
CA GLY A 56 -10.23 19.07 6.67
C GLY A 56 -9.73 18.44 7.99
N HIS A 57 -9.10 17.27 7.92
CA HIS A 57 -8.44 16.59 9.05
C HIS A 57 -6.91 16.82 9.10
N GLY A 58 -6.37 17.76 8.30
CA GLY A 58 -4.95 18.12 8.30
C GLY A 58 -4.07 17.30 7.34
N TYR A 59 -4.65 16.40 6.53
CA TYR A 59 -3.90 15.65 5.52
C TYR A 59 -3.79 16.45 4.21
N GLU A 60 -2.89 17.43 4.18
CA GLU A 60 -2.76 18.38 3.06
C GLU A 60 -2.30 17.70 1.75
N CYS A 61 -1.38 16.73 1.83
CA CYS A 61 -0.75 16.09 0.67
C CYS A 61 -1.41 14.75 0.29
N ALA A 62 -2.73 14.72 0.18
CA ALA A 62 -3.52 13.50 -0.06
C ALA A 62 -4.21 13.44 -1.43
N PHE A 63 -3.76 14.25 -2.40
CA PHE A 63 -4.29 14.29 -3.76
C PHE A 63 -3.15 14.47 -4.77
N GLU A 64 -3.23 13.76 -5.90
CA GLU A 64 -2.34 13.94 -7.03
C GLU A 64 -3.16 13.94 -8.33
N GLY A 65 -2.87 14.90 -9.21
CA GLY A 65 -3.49 15.07 -10.51
C GLY A 65 -2.57 14.62 -11.65
N GLY A 66 -2.92 14.94 -12.89
CA GLY A 66 -2.03 14.76 -14.04
C GLY A 66 -1.76 13.31 -14.48
N TRP A 67 -2.37 12.31 -13.83
CA TRP A 67 -2.31 10.92 -14.25
C TRP A 67 -3.02 10.71 -15.59
N MET A 68 -2.43 9.89 -16.46
CA MET A 68 -3.10 9.43 -17.67
C MET A 68 -4.11 8.33 -17.31
N CYS A 69 -5.40 8.63 -17.48
CA CYS A 69 -6.45 7.64 -17.25
C CYS A 69 -6.57 6.70 -18.46
N THR A 70 -6.24 5.43 -18.27
CA THR A 70 -6.33 4.41 -19.32
C THR A 70 -7.75 3.87 -19.50
N HIS A 71 -8.62 4.02 -18.50
CA HIS A 71 -9.99 3.54 -18.48
C HIS A 71 -10.93 4.64 -17.95
N PRO A 72 -11.28 5.64 -18.79
CA PRO A 72 -11.99 6.85 -18.34
C PRO A 72 -13.42 6.58 -17.84
N ASP A 73 -14.04 5.49 -18.28
CA ASP A 73 -15.43 5.15 -17.94
C ASP A 73 -15.54 4.31 -16.65
N GLU A 74 -14.41 3.99 -16.01
CA GLU A 74 -14.37 3.16 -14.82
C GLU A 74 -13.89 3.91 -13.57
N VAL A 75 -14.48 3.57 -12.42
CA VAL A 75 -14.06 4.09 -11.11
C VAL A 75 -13.27 3.01 -10.36
N LEU A 76 -12.00 3.32 -10.06
CA LEU A 76 -11.13 2.49 -9.26
C LEU A 76 -11.17 2.90 -7.78
N VAL A 77 -11.58 1.98 -6.92
CA VAL A 77 -11.50 2.11 -5.46
C VAL A 77 -10.97 0.81 -4.89
N GLY A 78 -10.02 0.89 -3.96
CA GLY A 78 -9.43 -0.29 -3.35
C GLY A 78 -8.56 0.02 -2.13
N ARG A 79 -7.97 -1.03 -1.58
CA ARG A 79 -6.97 -0.93 -0.51
C ARG A 79 -5.60 -0.89 -1.16
N ALA A 80 -4.77 0.08 -0.78
CA ALA A 80 -3.47 0.26 -1.42
C ALA A 80 -2.52 -0.90 -1.10
N LEU A 81 -1.93 -1.47 -2.15
CA LEU A 81 -0.72 -2.28 -2.08
C LEU A 81 0.45 -1.38 -2.50
N THR A 82 1.33 -1.06 -1.56
CA THR A 82 2.49 -0.21 -1.83
C THR A 82 3.65 -1.04 -2.33
N ALA A 83 4.26 -0.60 -3.41
CA ALA A 83 5.48 -1.17 -3.97
C ALA A 83 6.52 -0.06 -4.15
N MET A 84 7.79 -0.40 -3.99
CA MET A 84 8.89 0.50 -4.25
C MET A 84 9.76 -0.08 -5.35
N TYR A 85 10.16 0.79 -6.27
CA TYR A 85 11.11 0.47 -7.32
C TYR A 85 12.39 1.24 -7.08
N MET A 86 13.51 0.63 -7.43
CA MET A 86 14.83 1.28 -7.41
C MET A 86 15.59 0.90 -8.69
N PRO A 87 16.55 1.73 -9.14
CA PRO A 87 17.42 1.36 -10.24
C PRO A 87 18.12 0.02 -9.99
N ARG A 88 18.29 -0.78 -11.05
CA ARG A 88 18.90 -2.10 -10.94
C ARG A 88 20.36 -1.98 -10.50
N ARG A 89 20.65 -2.46 -9.29
CA ARG A 89 22.01 -2.68 -8.80
C ARG A 89 22.32 -4.19 -8.77
N PRO A 90 23.22 -4.71 -9.63
CA PRO A 90 23.43 -6.15 -9.79
C PRO A 90 23.73 -6.91 -8.49
N VAL A 91 24.56 -6.34 -7.61
CA VAL A 91 24.89 -6.94 -6.31
C VAL A 91 23.67 -7.02 -5.40
N LEU A 92 22.87 -5.95 -5.34
CA LEU A 92 21.68 -5.89 -4.52
C LEU A 92 20.63 -6.89 -4.99
N ARG A 93 20.43 -6.99 -6.32
CA ARG A 93 19.55 -8.00 -6.93
C ARG A 93 19.95 -9.41 -6.53
N ARG A 94 21.23 -9.78 -6.61
CA ARG A 94 21.71 -11.12 -6.19
C ARG A 94 21.41 -11.42 -4.72
N VAL A 95 21.59 -10.43 -3.83
CA VAL A 95 21.27 -10.57 -2.41
C VAL A 95 19.77 -10.76 -2.20
N MET A 96 18.94 -9.96 -2.88
CA MET A 96 17.47 -10.04 -2.79
C MET A 96 16.93 -11.34 -3.35
N GLU A 97 17.41 -11.81 -4.50
CA GLU A 97 17.05 -13.12 -5.06
C GLU A 97 17.40 -14.27 -4.11
N THR A 98 18.59 -14.22 -3.49
CA THR A 98 19.02 -15.23 -2.53
C THR A 98 18.12 -15.24 -1.30
N ARG A 99 17.72 -14.06 -0.80
CA ARG A 99 16.81 -13.93 0.34
C ARG A 99 15.39 -14.35 -0.03
N GLY A 100 14.89 -13.95 -1.19
CA GLY A 100 13.58 -14.31 -1.71
C GLY A 100 13.43 -15.82 -1.87
N LYS A 101 14.43 -16.50 -2.43
CA LYS A 101 14.47 -17.97 -2.51
C LYS A 101 14.39 -18.63 -1.14
N LYS A 102 15.14 -18.13 -0.15
CA LYS A 102 15.07 -18.62 1.25
C LYS A 102 13.72 -18.36 1.91
N ALA A 103 13.02 -17.29 1.52
CA ALA A 103 11.70 -16.93 2.02
C ALA A 103 10.54 -17.57 1.24
N GLY A 104 10.82 -18.38 0.22
CA GLY A 104 9.79 -19.03 -0.62
C GLY A 104 9.08 -18.09 -1.60
N CYS A 105 9.63 -16.91 -1.88
CA CYS A 105 9.06 -15.99 -2.87
C CYS A 105 9.22 -16.54 -4.29
N VAL A 106 8.22 -16.34 -5.14
CA VAL A 106 8.20 -16.76 -6.55
C VAL A 106 8.09 -15.53 -7.45
N GLY A 107 8.91 -15.45 -8.50
CA GLY A 107 8.89 -14.37 -9.50
C GLY A 107 10.25 -13.68 -9.70
N ASP A 108 10.37 -12.91 -10.79
CA ASP A 108 11.59 -12.14 -11.12
C ASP A 108 11.53 -10.67 -10.67
N GLN A 109 10.40 -10.25 -10.08
CA GLN A 109 10.21 -8.89 -9.54
C GLN A 109 10.62 -8.82 -8.06
N ILE A 110 11.80 -9.37 -7.75
CA ILE A 110 12.44 -9.30 -6.42
C ILE A 110 13.40 -8.12 -6.39
#